data_AF-A0A948XG36-F1
#
_entry.id   AF-A0A948XG36-F1
#
_cell.length_a   1.000
_cell.length_b   1.000
_cell.length_c   1.000
_cell.angle_alpha   90.00
_cell.angle_beta   90.00
_cell.angle_gamma   90.00
#
_symmetry.space_group_name_H-M   'P 1'
#
loop_
_entity.id
_entity.type
_entity.pdbx_description
1 polymer ?
#
loop_
_entity_poly.entity_id
_entity_poly.type
_entity_poly.pdbx_seq_one_letter_code
_entity_poly.pdbx_strand_id
1 'polypeptide(L)'
;MAQDSAGAAFAPETGAIAFENIFARLWVRPGLDQRARSLLTLGILIGLRAEDELQIHMMVALANGVTMQELEEVVYHASGYAGFPAANVARRAAVAAFRKEGLID
;
A
#
# COMPACT_ATOMS: atom_id res chain seq x y z
N MET A 1 -23.84 10.56 0.62
CA MET A 1 -23.12 9.77 -0.39
C MET A 1 -23.67 8.36 -0.32
N ALA A 2 -24.51 7.98 -1.28
CA ALA A 2 -25.05 6.62 -1.33
C ALA A 2 -23.86 5.65 -1.54
N GLN A 3 -23.67 4.72 -0.62
CA GLN A 3 -22.78 3.59 -0.86
C GLN A 3 -23.36 2.83 -2.05
N ASP A 4 -22.56 2.70 -3.10
CA ASP A 4 -22.91 2.03 -4.34
C ASP A 4 -23.28 0.56 -4.06
N SER A 5 -24.58 0.27 -4.03
CA SER A 5 -25.13 -1.05 -3.69
C SER A 5 -24.88 -2.09 -4.79
N ALA A 6 -24.42 -1.68 -5.98
CA ALA A 6 -24.12 -2.59 -7.08
C ALA A 6 -22.84 -3.41 -6.83
N GLY A 7 -21.82 -2.82 -6.19
CA GLY A 7 -20.58 -3.52 -5.84
C GLY A 7 -20.78 -4.61 -4.77
N ALA A 8 -21.75 -4.42 -3.87
CA ALA A 8 -22.07 -5.39 -2.82
C ALA A 8 -22.75 -6.67 -3.35
N ALA A 9 -23.29 -6.67 -4.58
CA ALA A 9 -23.98 -7.81 -5.17
C ALA A 9 -23.05 -8.74 -5.98
N PHE A 10 -21.91 -8.24 -6.46
CA PHE A 10 -20.95 -9.01 -7.26
C PHE A 10 -19.76 -9.45 -6.40
N ALA A 11 -19.53 -10.76 -6.29
CA ALA A 11 -18.50 -11.36 -5.43
C ALA A 11 -18.55 -10.84 -3.97
N PRO A 12 -19.71 -10.94 -3.28
CA PRO A 12 -19.93 -10.33 -1.96
C PRO A 12 -18.98 -10.80 -0.87
N GLU A 13 -18.41 -12.00 -1.01
CA GLU A 13 -17.50 -12.60 -0.03
C GLU A 13 -16.05 -12.09 -0.14
N THR A 14 -15.69 -11.34 -1.19
CA THR A 14 -14.29 -10.95 -1.46
C THR A 14 -13.67 -10.21 -0.28
N GLY A 15 -14.43 -9.32 0.38
CA GLY A 15 -13.97 -8.60 1.57
C GLY A 15 -13.69 -9.51 2.76
N ALA A 16 -14.58 -10.49 3.02
CA ALA A 16 -14.40 -11.46 4.10
C ALA A 16 -13.21 -12.38 3.84
N ILE A 17 -13.09 -12.89 2.60
CA ILE A 17 -11.96 -13.75 2.17
C ILE A 17 -10.63 -12.99 2.32
N ALA A 18 -10.58 -11.73 1.90
CA ALA A 18 -9.39 -10.89 2.05
C ALA A 18 -9.06 -10.66 3.54
N PHE A 19 -10.05 -10.32 4.36
CA PHE A 19 -9.84 -10.08 5.79
C PHE A 19 -9.33 -11.32 6.51
N GLU A 20 -10.00 -12.46 6.36
CA GLU A 20 -9.65 -13.70 7.04
C GLU A 20 -8.28 -14.24 6.61
N ASN A 21 -7.96 -14.20 5.31
CA ASN A 21 -6.71 -14.77 4.83
C ASN A 21 -5.53 -13.81 4.95
N ILE A 22 -5.72 -12.54 4.61
CA ILE A 22 -4.63 -11.57 4.52
C ILE A 22 -4.40 -10.93 5.90
N PHE A 23 -5.40 -10.22 6.43
CA PHE A 23 -5.18 -9.41 7.63
C PHE A 23 -5.21 -10.22 8.92
N ALA A 24 -6.14 -11.16 9.07
CA ALA A 24 -6.27 -11.98 10.27
C ALA A 24 -5.26 -13.14 10.34
N ARG A 25 -4.68 -13.56 9.21
CA ARG A 25 -3.75 -14.70 9.16
C ARG A 25 -2.37 -14.33 8.63
N LEU A 26 -2.25 -13.83 7.40
CA LEU A 26 -0.94 -13.58 6.78
C LEU A 26 -0.13 -12.49 7.50
N TRP A 27 -0.76 -11.35 7.82
CA TRP A 27 -0.10 -10.18 8.42
C TRP A 27 0.34 -10.38 9.88
N VAL A 28 -0.27 -11.34 10.58
CA VAL A 28 0.04 -11.65 11.98
C VAL A 28 0.99 -12.84 12.14
N ARG A 29 1.49 -13.42 11.04
CA ARG A 29 2.46 -14.53 11.12
C ARG A 29 3.75 -14.10 11.85
N PRO A 30 4.35 -14.97 12.66
CA PRO A 30 5.65 -14.70 13.27
C PRO A 30 6.75 -14.59 12.20
N GLY A 31 7.87 -13.95 12.55
CA GLY A 31 9.07 -13.85 11.72
C GLY A 31 9.29 -12.48 11.07
N LEU A 32 8.22 -11.72 10.80
CA LEU A 32 8.30 -10.33 10.37
C LEU A 32 7.26 -9.50 11.11
N ASP A 33 7.69 -8.35 11.62
CA ASP A 33 6.80 -7.36 12.22
C ASP A 33 5.99 -6.62 11.14
N GLN A 34 5.00 -5.84 11.58
CA GLN A 34 4.11 -5.12 10.68
C GLN A 34 4.84 -4.04 9.87
N ARG A 35 5.88 -3.42 10.45
CA ARG A 35 6.70 -2.41 9.79
C ARG A 35 7.44 -3.01 8.59
N ALA A 36 8.12 -4.14 8.77
CA ALA A 36 8.81 -4.86 7.70
C ALA A 36 7.84 -5.37 6.63
N ARG A 37 6.66 -5.86 7.03
CA ARG A 37 5.60 -6.27 6.09
C ARG A 37 5.09 -5.12 5.23
N SER A 38 4.93 -3.93 5.80
CA SER A 38 4.56 -2.73 5.05
C SER A 38 5.61 -2.38 4.01
N LEU A 39 6.89 -2.34 4.37
CA LEU A 39 7.98 -2.07 3.42
C LEU A 39 8.02 -3.07 2.26
N LEU A 40 7.88 -4.37 2.55
CA LEU A 40 7.83 -5.42 1.53
C LEU A 40 6.61 -5.27 0.63
N THR A 41 5.44 -5.01 1.21
CA THR A 41 4.20 -4.83 0.45
C THR A 41 4.31 -3.65 -0.49
N LEU A 42 4.84 -2.51 -0.03
CA LEU A 42 5.09 -1.35 -0.88
C LEU A 42 6.01 -1.69 -2.05
N GLY A 43 7.14 -2.36 -1.80
CA GLY A 43 8.04 -2.81 -2.87
C GLY A 43 7.35 -3.69 -3.92
N ILE A 44 6.51 -4.63 -3.48
CA ILE A 44 5.70 -5.49 -4.36
C ILE A 44 4.71 -4.65 -5.18
N LEU A 45 3.94 -3.76 -4.55
CA LEU A 45 2.94 -2.93 -5.21
C LEU A 45 3.56 -1.98 -6.25
N ILE A 46 4.77 -1.46 -5.98
CA ILE A 46 5.53 -0.68 -6.95
C ILE A 46 5.90 -1.52 -8.17
N GLY A 47 6.42 -2.73 -7.95
CA GLY A 47 6.75 -3.66 -9.03
C GLY A 47 5.54 -4.06 -9.88
N LEU A 48 4.38 -4.22 -9.25
CA LEU A 48 3.10 -4.54 -9.91
C LEU A 48 2.42 -3.32 -10.56
N ARG A 49 2.90 -2.09 -10.31
CA ARG A 49 2.26 -0.82 -10.73
C ARG A 49 0.80 -0.71 -10.25
N ALA A 50 0.53 -1.23 -9.06
CA ALA A 50 -0.81 -1.20 -8.45
C ALA A 50 -1.02 0.11 -7.69
N GLU A 51 -1.25 1.21 -8.42
CA GLU A 51 -1.27 2.58 -7.86
C GLU A 51 -2.34 2.79 -6.79
N ASP A 52 -3.53 2.23 -6.96
CA ASP A 52 -4.64 2.40 -6.01
C ASP A 52 -4.34 1.75 -4.66
N GLU A 53 -3.84 0.51 -4.69
CA GLU A 53 -3.39 -0.21 -3.49
C GLU A 53 -2.16 0.47 -2.86
N LEU A 54 -1.26 0.99 -3.68
CA LEU A 54 -0.07 1.69 -3.18
C LEU A 54 -0.46 2.90 -2.33
N GLN A 55 -1.45 3.70 -2.77
CA GLN A 55 -1.91 4.86 -2.00
C GLN A 55 -2.43 4.45 -0.62
N ILE A 56 -3.22 3.37 -0.55
CA ILE A 56 -3.73 2.82 0.71
C ILE A 56 -2.56 2.35 1.59
N HIS A 57 -1.65 1.56 1.02
CA HIS A 57 -0.56 0.94 1.77
C HIS A 57 0.52 1.93 2.23
N MET A 58 0.64 3.12 1.63
CA MET A 58 1.47 4.20 2.20
C MET A 58 0.95 4.63 3.57
N MET A 59 -0.37 4.74 3.74
CA MET A 59 -1.00 5.10 5.02
C MET A 59 -0.90 3.96 6.03
N VAL A 60 -1.12 2.72 5.58
CA VAL A 60 -0.90 1.53 6.42
C VAL A 60 0.56 1.44 6.89
N ALA A 61 1.53 1.80 6.04
CA ALA A 61 2.94 1.82 6.40
C ALA A 61 3.25 2.84 7.50
N LEU A 62 2.76 4.08 7.37
CA LEU A 62 2.90 5.09 8.42
C LEU A 62 2.25 4.64 9.74
N ALA A 63 1.04 4.09 9.68
CA ALA A 63 0.33 3.57 10.85
C ALA A 63 1.10 2.43 11.54
N ASN A 64 1.83 1.63 10.77
CA ASN A 64 2.69 0.55 11.28
C ASN A 64 4.10 1.04 11.71
N GLY A 65 4.34 2.35 11.74
CA GLY A 65 5.57 2.95 12.24
C GLY A 65 6.71 3.05 11.21
N VAL A 66 6.43 2.88 9.91
CA VAL A 66 7.38 3.27 8.86
C VAL A 66 7.45 4.79 8.80
N THR A 67 8.64 5.38 8.70
CA THR A 67 8.79 6.83 8.63
C THR A 67 8.64 7.36 7.20
N MET A 68 8.34 8.65 7.04
CA MET A 68 8.32 9.29 5.71
C MET A 68 9.65 9.10 4.96
N GLN A 69 10.78 9.22 5.66
CA GLN A 69 12.11 9.01 5.08
C GLN A 69 12.29 7.58 4.57
N GLU A 70 11.78 6.58 5.30
CA GLU A 70 11.86 5.19 4.87
C GLU A 70 10.94 4.90 3.66
N LEU A 71 9.79 5.58 3.56
CA LEU A 71 8.95 5.51 2.37
C LEU A 71 9.62 6.10 1.13
N GLU A 72 10.37 7.20 1.30
CA GLU A 72 11.20 7.75 0.23
C GLU A 72 12.26 6.74 -0.23
N GLU A 73 12.96 6.10 0.71
CA GLU A 73 13.98 5.07 0.40
C GLU A 73 13.39 3.87 -0.36
N VAL A 74 12.17 3.44 -0.06
CA VAL A 74 11.49 2.40 -0.85
C VAL A 74 11.32 2.81 -2.31
N VAL A 75 10.92 4.07 -2.56
CA VAL A 75 10.76 4.60 -3.92
C VAL A 75 12.11 4.73 -4.63
N TYR A 76 13.14 5.24 -3.94
CA TYR A 76 14.50 5.33 -4.49
C TYR A 76 15.06 3.96 -4.83
N HIS A 77 14.95 2.98 -3.93
CA HIS A 77 15.45 1.63 -4.14
C HIS A 77 14.72 0.94 -5.30
N ALA A 78 13.40 1.11 -5.38
CA ALA A 78 12.60 0.58 -6.48
C ALA A 78 13.00 1.16 -7.85
N SER A 79 13.56 2.38 -7.92
CA SER A 79 14.01 2.94 -9.19
C SER A 79 15.14 2.13 -9.83
N GLY A 80 15.98 1.48 -9.02
CA GLY A 80 17.05 0.60 -9.47
C GLY A 80 16.58 -0.79 -9.88
N TYR A 81 15.63 -1.38 -9.13
CA TYR A 81 15.24 -2.79 -9.31
C TYR A 81 13.93 -3.00 -10.10
N ALA A 82 12.95 -2.10 -9.96
CA ALA A 82 11.71 -2.10 -10.74
C ALA A 82 11.74 -1.10 -11.91
N GLY A 83 12.83 -0.34 -12.03
CA GLY A 83 13.06 0.67 -13.06
C GLY A 83 12.43 2.02 -12.74
N PHE A 84 13.08 3.08 -13.21
CA PHE A 84 12.64 4.46 -13.01
C PHE A 84 11.16 4.71 -13.34
N PRO A 85 10.56 4.15 -14.42
CA PRO A 85 9.15 4.40 -14.71
C PRO A 85 8.18 3.85 -13.64
N ALA A 86 8.51 2.72 -12.99
CA ALA A 86 7.67 2.18 -11.92
C ALA A 86 7.80 3.02 -10.64
N ALA A 87 9.03 3.39 -10.27
CA ALA A 87 9.28 4.24 -9.12
C ALA A 87 8.68 5.65 -9.27
N ASN A 88 8.74 6.27 -10.45
CA ASN A 88 8.14 7.58 -10.66
C ASN A 88 6.60 7.54 -10.63
N VAL A 89 5.98 6.44 -11.08
CA VAL A 89 4.55 6.21 -10.90
C VAL A 89 4.21 6.14 -9.41
N ALA A 90 4.94 5.31 -8.67
CA ALA A 90 4.77 5.16 -7.24
C ALA A 90 4.93 6.47 -6.47
N ARG A 91 5.94 7.27 -6.83
CA ARG A 91 6.19 8.59 -6.25
C ARG A 91 4.99 9.52 -6.44
N ARG A 92 4.40 9.57 -7.65
CA ARG A 92 3.22 10.41 -7.90
C ARG A 92 2.02 9.96 -7.09
N ALA A 93 1.77 8.65 -7.02
CA ALA A 93 0.70 8.08 -6.21
C ALA A 93 0.88 8.41 -4.72
N ALA A 94 2.10 8.26 -4.18
CA ALA A 94 2.43 8.63 -2.80
C ALA A 94 2.18 10.12 -2.53
N VAL A 95 2.64 11.01 -3.42
CA VAL A 95 2.38 12.47 -3.31
C VAL A 95 0.89 12.77 -3.31
N ALA A 96 0.11 12.12 -4.19
CA ALA A 96 -1.34 12.31 -4.22
C ALA A 96 -2.00 11.87 -2.89
N ALA A 97 -1.60 10.72 -2.35
CA ALA A 97 -2.10 10.23 -1.06
C ALA A 97 -1.72 11.18 0.08
N PHE A 98 -0.46 11.59 0.19
CA PHE A 98 0.01 12.46 1.27
C PHE A 98 -0.62 13.85 1.23
N ARG A 99 -0.83 14.44 0.04
CA ARG A 99 -1.56 15.71 -0.09
C ARG A 99 -3.01 15.59 0.33
N LYS A 100 -3.68 14.51 -0.07
CA LYS A 100 -5.07 14.24 0.31
C LYS A 100 -5.23 14.17 1.83
N GLU A 101 -4.25 13.60 2.52
CA GLU A 101 -4.22 13.48 3.98
C GLU A 101 -3.56 14.69 4.70
N GLY A 102 -3.14 15.72 3.96
CA GLY A 102 -2.53 16.94 4.54
C GLY A 102 -1.15 16.72 5.17
N LEU A 103 -0.42 15.69 4.75
CA LEU A 103 0.92 15.34 5.27
C LEU A 103 2.05 16.08 4.56
N ILE A 104 1.80 16.60 3.35
CA ILE A 104 2.73 17.42 2.56
C ILE A 104 1.94 18.50 1.80
N ASP A 105 2.66 19.54 1.35
CA ASP A 105 2.13 20.65 0.54
C ASP A 105 1.88 20.28 -0.94
#